data_AF-L7QQN2-F1
#
_entry.id   AF-L7QQN2-F1
#
_cell.length_a   1.000
_cell.length_b   1.000
_cell.length_c   1.000
_cell.angle_alpha   90.00
_cell.angle_beta   90.00
_cell.angle_gamma   90.00
#
_symmetry.space_group_name_H-M   'P 1'
#
loop_
_entity.id
_entity.type
_entity.pdbx_description
1 polymer ?
#
loop_
_entity_poly.entity_id
_entity_poly.type
_entity_poly.pdbx_seq_one_letter_code
_entity_poly.pdbx_strand_id
1 'polypeptide(L)'
;VMDKDVLQFYHPDDLSYLRQVYETIVKEGSLSRSKPYRIMAQNGNYLQVETEWSSFINPWSRKLEFVIGKHYIIEGPTNPDVFQSSDPEKSPKLSEEEKNKAQTIRENIVRIMTEALTKPAEIAKQQLSKRCQVLASFMQSLLEKQPKPYDAFRHQIQDADHSCYERDSVILGGISPHHEYNDSKSSTETPLS
;
A
#
# COMPACT_ATOMS: atom_id res chain seq x y z
N VAL A 1 -17.74 -13.81 -11.59
CA VAL A 1 -18.40 -12.50 -11.82
C VAL A 1 -17.33 -11.43 -11.67
N MET A 2 -17.05 -10.65 -12.71
CA MET A 2 -16.15 -9.50 -12.65
C MET A 2 -16.96 -8.24 -12.91
N ASP A 3 -16.46 -7.08 -12.47
CA ASP A 3 -17.03 -5.76 -12.74
C ASP A 3 -18.48 -5.54 -12.25
N LYS A 4 -18.87 -6.23 -11.17
CA LYS A 4 -20.14 -5.99 -10.47
C LYS A 4 -19.90 -5.46 -9.07
N ASP A 5 -20.82 -4.63 -8.59
CA ASP A 5 -20.79 -4.10 -7.23
C ASP A 5 -21.10 -5.21 -6.22
N VAL A 6 -20.11 -5.52 -5.36
CA VAL A 6 -20.24 -6.53 -4.31
C VAL A 6 -21.35 -6.19 -3.31
N LEU A 7 -21.65 -4.90 -3.10
CA LEU A 7 -22.63 -4.44 -2.11
C LEU A 7 -24.07 -4.83 -2.49
N GLN A 8 -24.31 -5.17 -3.76
CA GLN A 8 -25.61 -5.64 -4.23
C GLN A 8 -25.89 -7.09 -3.84
N PHE A 9 -24.85 -7.89 -3.57
CA PHE A 9 -25.01 -9.29 -3.18
C PHE A 9 -25.22 -9.48 -1.68
N TYR A 10 -25.02 -8.45 -0.87
CA TYR A 10 -25.27 -8.51 0.56
C TYR A 10 -26.75 -8.41 0.89
N HIS A 11 -27.17 -9.16 1.91
CA HIS A 11 -28.54 -9.06 2.42
C HIS A 11 -28.79 -7.68 3.05
N PRO A 12 -29.93 -7.02 2.77
CA PRO A 12 -30.23 -5.67 3.29
C PRO A 12 -30.07 -5.49 4.80
N ASP A 13 -30.55 -6.46 5.59
CA ASP A 13 -30.43 -6.39 7.07
C ASP A 13 -28.97 -6.38 7.55
N ASP A 14 -28.09 -7.07 6.81
CA ASP A 14 -26.69 -7.26 7.21
C ASP A 14 -25.82 -6.06 6.80
N LEU A 15 -26.32 -5.16 5.95
CA LEU A 15 -25.58 -3.98 5.47
C LEU A 15 -25.12 -3.07 6.61
N SER A 16 -25.92 -2.97 7.68
CA SER A 16 -25.59 -2.17 8.86
C SER A 16 -24.33 -2.68 9.57
N TYR A 17 -24.19 -4.00 9.70
CA TYR A 17 -23.00 -4.65 10.23
C TYR A 17 -21.83 -4.55 9.26
N LEU A 18 -22.06 -4.82 7.98
CA LEU A 18 -21.02 -4.75 6.96
C LEU A 18 -20.42 -3.35 6.85
N ARG A 19 -21.20 -2.29 7.05
CA ARG A 19 -20.67 -0.93 7.16
C ARG A 19 -19.60 -0.81 8.25
N GLN A 20 -19.83 -1.39 9.42
CA GLN A 20 -18.85 -1.39 10.52
C GLN A 20 -17.61 -2.21 10.14
N VAL A 21 -17.81 -3.34 9.45
CA VAL A 21 -16.70 -4.16 8.94
C VAL A 21 -15.83 -3.37 7.97
N TYR A 22 -16.42 -2.68 6.98
CA TYR A 22 -15.66 -1.83 6.06
C TYR A 22 -14.95 -0.67 6.77
N GLU A 23 -15.56 -0.09 7.80
CA GLU A 23 -14.91 0.92 8.64
C GLU A 23 -13.67 0.36 9.36
N THR A 24 -13.76 -0.86 9.91
CA THR A 24 -12.61 -1.56 10.51
C THR A 24 -11.53 -1.86 9.48
N ILE A 25 -11.91 -2.37 8.29
CA ILE A 25 -10.95 -2.71 7.22
C ILE A 25 -10.18 -1.46 6.79
N VAL A 26 -10.84 -0.32 6.61
CA VAL A 26 -10.16 0.91 6.24
C VAL A 26 -9.30 1.44 7.39
N LYS A 27 -9.74 1.34 8.64
CA LYS A 27 -8.94 1.83 9.79
C LYS A 27 -7.72 0.96 10.07
N GLU A 28 -7.87 -0.36 10.05
CA GLU A 28 -6.89 -1.33 10.56
C GLU A 28 -6.15 -2.09 9.45
N GLY A 29 -6.63 -2.00 8.21
CA GLY A 29 -6.06 -2.67 7.05
C GLY A 29 -6.48 -4.13 6.89
N SER A 30 -7.04 -4.76 7.94
CA SER A 30 -7.48 -6.15 7.92
C SER A 30 -8.51 -6.44 9.02
N LEU A 31 -9.25 -7.54 8.88
CA LEU A 31 -10.11 -8.11 9.92
C LEU A 31 -9.98 -9.63 9.90
N SER A 32 -9.54 -10.21 11.02
CA SER A 32 -9.14 -11.62 11.09
C SER A 32 -10.26 -12.62 10.85
N ARG A 33 -11.49 -12.33 11.28
CA ARG A 33 -12.69 -13.13 10.97
C ARG A 33 -13.93 -12.31 11.26
N SER A 34 -14.81 -12.13 10.28
CA SER A 34 -16.09 -11.46 10.50
C SER A 34 -17.08 -12.37 11.23
N LYS A 35 -18.13 -11.78 11.79
CA LYS A 35 -19.35 -12.52 12.14
C LYS A 35 -19.97 -13.09 10.85
N PRO A 36 -20.73 -14.18 10.94
CA PRO A 36 -21.47 -14.69 9.80
C PRO A 36 -22.43 -13.66 9.21
N TYR A 37 -22.48 -13.55 7.89
CA TYR A 37 -23.41 -12.69 7.16
C TYR A 37 -23.84 -13.34 5.85
N ARG A 38 -24.88 -12.81 5.20
CA ARG A 38 -25.49 -13.42 4.01
C ARG A 38 -24.97 -12.82 2.71
N ILE A 39 -24.58 -13.67 1.77
CA ILE A 39 -24.24 -13.33 0.37
C ILE A 39 -25.21 -14.03 -0.57
N MET A 40 -25.68 -13.33 -1.60
CA MET A 40 -26.57 -13.87 -2.62
C MET A 40 -25.80 -14.72 -3.64
N ALA A 41 -26.28 -15.94 -3.88
CA ALA A 41 -25.86 -16.81 -4.98
C ALA A 41 -26.52 -16.43 -6.30
N GLN A 42 -26.06 -17.02 -7.40
CA GLN A 42 -26.60 -16.80 -8.74
C GLN A 42 -28.10 -17.15 -8.86
N ASN A 43 -28.56 -18.17 -8.13
CA ASN A 43 -29.97 -18.57 -8.09
C ASN A 43 -30.85 -17.64 -7.21
N GLY A 44 -30.31 -16.54 -6.68
CA GLY A 44 -31.02 -15.57 -5.84
C GLY A 44 -31.19 -15.98 -4.37
N ASN A 45 -30.73 -17.17 -3.98
CA ASN A 45 -30.77 -17.63 -2.59
C ASN A 45 -29.53 -17.12 -1.84
N TYR A 46 -29.63 -16.98 -0.52
CA TYR A 46 -28.53 -16.51 0.30
C TYR A 46 -27.76 -17.67 0.93
N LEU A 47 -26.43 -17.53 0.98
CA LEU A 47 -25.52 -18.38 1.72
C LEU A 47 -24.95 -17.59 2.91
N GLN A 48 -24.71 -18.27 4.02
CA GLN A 48 -24.08 -17.68 5.20
C GLN A 48 -22.57 -17.88 5.13
N VAL A 49 -21.82 -16.79 5.23
CA VAL A 49 -20.37 -16.80 5.12
C VAL A 49 -19.70 -16.07 6.27
N GLU A 50 -18.51 -16.53 6.63
CA GLU A 50 -17.54 -15.76 7.41
C GLU A 50 -16.39 -15.36 6.51
N THR A 51 -15.84 -14.18 6.72
CA THR A 51 -14.82 -13.64 5.83
C THR A 51 -13.63 -13.13 6.62
N GLU A 52 -12.44 -13.52 6.20
CA GLU A 52 -11.20 -12.84 6.58
C GLU A 52 -10.96 -11.73 5.58
N TRP A 53 -10.77 -10.51 6.08
CA TRP A 53 -10.60 -9.34 5.24
C TRP A 53 -9.18 -8.84 5.30
N SER A 54 -8.66 -8.45 4.14
CA SER A 54 -7.42 -7.70 4.02
C SER A 54 -7.61 -6.58 3.00
N SER A 55 -6.78 -5.56 3.09
CA SER A 55 -6.82 -4.43 2.16
C SER A 55 -5.43 -3.95 1.83
N PHE A 56 -5.32 -3.32 0.67
CA PHE A 56 -4.09 -2.68 0.24
C PHE A 56 -4.33 -1.19 0.02
N ILE A 57 -3.51 -0.40 0.70
CA ILE A 57 -3.50 1.06 0.59
C ILE A 57 -2.21 1.45 -0.12
N ASN A 58 -2.35 2.24 -1.18
CA ASN A 58 -1.23 2.72 -1.94
C ASN A 58 -0.35 3.64 -1.07
N PRO A 59 0.95 3.36 -0.91
CA PRO A 59 1.81 4.12 -0.01
C PRO A 59 2.08 5.56 -0.47
N TRP A 60 1.89 5.85 -1.76
CA TRP A 60 2.08 7.20 -2.33
C TRP A 60 0.79 8.01 -2.29
N SER A 61 -0.31 7.47 -2.81
CA SER A 61 -1.60 8.19 -2.87
C SER A 61 -2.37 8.16 -1.55
N ARG A 62 -2.03 7.22 -0.65
CA ARG A 62 -2.75 6.91 0.60
C ARG A 62 -4.21 6.54 0.43
N LYS A 63 -4.59 6.12 -0.79
CA LYS A 63 -5.94 5.65 -1.11
C LYS A 63 -6.00 4.14 -1.04
N LEU A 64 -7.17 3.62 -0.66
CA LEU A 64 -7.49 2.21 -0.76
C LEU A 64 -7.54 1.83 -2.25
N GLU A 65 -6.74 0.83 -2.65
CA GLU A 65 -6.72 0.32 -4.02
C GLU A 65 -7.65 -0.89 -4.15
N PHE A 66 -7.57 -1.83 -3.21
CA PHE A 66 -8.39 -3.03 -3.21
C PHE A 66 -8.62 -3.60 -1.81
N VAL A 67 -9.73 -4.31 -1.68
CA VAL A 67 -10.11 -5.12 -0.52
C VAL A 67 -10.21 -6.57 -0.99
N ILE A 68 -9.62 -7.48 -0.25
CA ILE A 68 -9.67 -8.92 -0.50
C ILE A 68 -10.44 -9.57 0.65
N GLY A 69 -11.45 -10.36 0.29
CA GLY A 69 -12.20 -11.20 1.22
C GLY A 69 -11.88 -12.68 0.96
N LYS A 70 -11.40 -13.40 1.97
CA LYS A 70 -11.32 -14.85 1.97
C LYS A 70 -12.59 -15.40 2.63
N HIS A 71 -13.51 -15.87 1.80
CA HIS A 71 -14.83 -16.32 2.25
C HIS A 71 -14.82 -17.81 2.64
N TYR A 72 -15.46 -18.12 3.76
CA TYR A 72 -15.72 -19.47 4.26
C TYR A 72 -17.23 -19.67 4.35
N ILE A 73 -17.74 -20.68 3.64
CA ILE A 73 -19.17 -21.00 3.65
C ILE A 73 -19.47 -21.72 4.97
N ILE A 74 -20.39 -21.15 5.75
CA ILE A 74 -20.89 -21.74 7.00
C ILE A 74 -22.17 -22.53 6.72
N GLU A 75 -23.07 -21.94 5.93
CA GLU A 75 -24.33 -22.57 5.54
C GLU A 75 -24.58 -22.34 4.04
N GLY A 76 -25.00 -23.41 3.36
CA GLY A 76 -25.37 -23.36 1.95
C GLY A 76 -26.72 -22.68 1.72
N PRO A 77 -27.05 -22.34 0.47
CA PRO A 77 -28.34 -21.77 0.12
C PRO A 77 -29.48 -22.78 0.28
N THR A 78 -30.69 -22.28 0.54
CA THR A 78 -31.92 -23.09 0.65
C THR A 78 -32.14 -23.99 -0.56
N ASN A 79 -31.85 -23.48 -1.76
CA ASN A 79 -31.79 -24.27 -2.99
C ASN A 79 -30.32 -24.66 -3.27
N PRO A 80 -29.95 -25.96 -3.21
CA PRO A 80 -28.59 -26.41 -3.45
C PRO A 80 -28.13 -26.22 -4.91
N ASP A 81 -29.06 -26.10 -5.86
CA ASP A 81 -28.72 -25.84 -7.27
C ASP A 81 -28.45 -24.36 -7.50
N VAL A 82 -27.18 -23.97 -7.34
CA VAL A 82 -26.70 -22.59 -7.47
C VAL A 82 -26.61 -22.10 -8.91
N PHE A 83 -26.71 -22.99 -9.91
CA PHE A 83 -26.58 -22.63 -11.33
C PHE A 83 -27.92 -22.30 -12.00
N GLN A 84 -29.03 -22.55 -11.30
CA GLN A 84 -30.36 -22.16 -11.78
C GLN A 84 -30.47 -20.66 -11.99
N SER A 85 -31.21 -20.26 -13.02
CA SER A 85 -31.58 -18.86 -13.25
C SER A 85 -32.42 -18.36 -12.08
N SER A 86 -32.11 -17.17 -11.57
CA SER A 86 -32.95 -16.52 -10.56
C SER A 86 -34.31 -16.18 -11.16
N ASP A 87 -35.36 -16.54 -10.42
CA ASP A 87 -36.73 -16.19 -10.75
C ASP A 87 -37.05 -14.81 -10.13
N PRO A 88 -37.26 -13.75 -10.94
CA PRO A 88 -37.53 -12.41 -10.40
C PRO A 88 -38.82 -12.36 -9.57
N GLU A 89 -39.77 -13.28 -9.77
CA GLU A 89 -41.02 -13.32 -9.01
C GLU A 89 -40.85 -13.90 -7.60
N LYS A 90 -39.81 -14.70 -7.37
CA LYS A 90 -39.50 -15.31 -6.05
C LYS A 90 -38.62 -14.43 -5.17
N SER A 91 -38.14 -13.30 -5.69
CA SER A 91 -37.39 -12.35 -4.88
C SER A 91 -38.32 -11.70 -3.83
N PRO A 92 -37.90 -11.60 -2.55
CA PRO A 92 -38.71 -10.96 -1.53
C PRO A 92 -38.99 -9.51 -1.95
N LYS A 93 -40.27 -9.15 -2.02
CA LYS A 93 -40.70 -7.78 -2.34
C LYS A 93 -40.40 -6.88 -1.16
N LEU A 94 -39.18 -6.34 -1.12
CA LEU A 94 -38.81 -5.29 -0.17
C LEU A 94 -39.64 -4.03 -0.43
N SER A 95 -40.09 -3.39 0.63
CA SER A 95 -40.73 -2.07 0.57
C SER A 95 -39.79 -1.04 -0.06
N GLU A 96 -40.34 0.00 -0.70
CA GLU A 96 -39.52 1.09 -1.25
C GLU A 96 -38.66 1.76 -0.17
N GLU A 97 -39.20 1.88 1.04
CA GLU A 97 -38.48 2.44 2.20
C GLU A 97 -37.24 1.60 2.57
N GLU A 98 -37.36 0.28 2.55
CA GLU A 98 -36.27 -0.64 2.85
C GLU A 98 -35.19 -0.61 1.77
N LYS A 99 -35.60 -0.54 0.50
CA LYS A 99 -34.68 -0.39 -0.63
C LYS A 99 -33.89 0.92 -0.55
N ASN A 100 -34.57 2.03 -0.24
CA ASN A 100 -33.94 3.33 -0.09
C ASN A 100 -32.95 3.33 1.07
N LYS A 101 -33.34 2.77 2.22
CA LYS A 101 -32.45 2.63 3.38
C LYS A 101 -31.21 1.78 3.05
N ALA A 102 -31.40 0.64 2.40
CA ALA A 102 -30.29 -0.21 1.97
C ALA A 102 -29.34 0.55 1.02
N GLN A 103 -29.89 1.29 0.06
CA GLN A 103 -29.13 2.10 -0.88
C GLN A 103 -28.28 3.17 -0.17
N THR A 104 -28.87 3.90 0.79
CA THR A 104 -28.13 4.88 1.60
C THR A 104 -26.98 4.23 2.37
N ILE A 105 -27.16 3.01 2.90
CA ILE A 105 -26.08 2.31 3.60
C ILE A 105 -24.96 1.92 2.62
N ARG A 106 -25.30 1.45 1.41
CA ARG A 106 -24.30 1.12 0.37
C ARG A 106 -23.46 2.34 -0.01
N GLU A 107 -24.10 3.49 -0.25
CA GLU A 107 -23.40 4.75 -0.54
C GLU A 107 -22.47 5.17 0.60
N ASN A 108 -22.91 4.99 1.85
CA ASN A 108 -22.06 5.24 3.01
C ASN A 108 -20.82 4.33 3.04
N ILE A 109 -20.95 3.05 2.66
CA ILE A 109 -19.82 2.12 2.58
C ILE A 109 -18.82 2.57 1.51
N VAL A 110 -19.31 2.94 0.32
CA VAL A 110 -18.46 3.48 -0.76
C VAL A 110 -17.72 4.74 -0.30
N ARG A 111 -18.42 5.64 0.40
CA ARG A 111 -17.82 6.85 0.96
C ARG A 111 -16.71 6.53 1.96
N ILE A 112 -16.94 5.59 2.89
CA ILE A 112 -15.92 5.16 3.87
C ILE A 112 -14.67 4.64 3.16
N MET A 113 -14.84 3.81 2.12
CA MET A 113 -13.72 3.28 1.34
C MET A 113 -12.94 4.34 0.56
N THR A 114 -13.58 5.48 0.25
CA THR A 114 -12.99 6.55 -0.57
C THR A 114 -12.34 7.65 0.26
N GLU A 115 -12.93 8.02 1.41
CA GLU A 115 -12.56 9.21 2.19
C GLU A 115 -11.63 8.89 3.37
N ALA A 116 -11.69 7.69 3.95
CA ALA A 116 -10.99 7.43 5.20
C ALA A 116 -9.50 7.11 4.98
N LEU A 117 -8.64 7.92 5.62
CA LEU A 117 -7.22 7.64 5.80
C LEU A 117 -7.04 6.55 6.86
N THR A 118 -6.16 5.61 6.59
CA THR A 118 -5.97 4.43 7.44
C THR A 118 -4.99 4.74 8.58
N LYS A 119 -5.13 4.09 9.76
CA LYS A 119 -4.20 4.28 10.89
C LYS A 119 -2.72 4.07 10.51
N PRO A 120 -2.36 3.10 9.63
CA PRO A 120 -0.97 2.96 9.14
C PRO A 120 -0.41 4.23 8.48
N ALA A 121 -1.23 5.01 7.78
CA ALA A 121 -0.81 6.26 7.14
C ALA A 121 -0.52 7.39 8.15
N GLU A 122 -1.24 7.42 9.27
CA GLU A 122 -0.99 8.36 10.38
C GLU A 122 0.26 7.98 11.19
N ILE A 123 0.42 6.69 11.50
CA ILE A 123 1.57 6.15 12.24
C ILE A 123 2.88 6.32 11.44
N ALA A 124 2.84 6.18 10.12
CA ALA A 124 3.99 6.41 9.25
C ALA A 124 4.55 7.85 9.36
N LYS A 125 3.69 8.84 9.67
CA LYS A 125 4.11 10.24 9.84
C LYS A 125 4.86 10.49 11.16
N GLN A 126 4.58 9.72 12.21
CA GLN A 126 5.16 9.93 13.56
C GLN A 126 6.47 9.17 13.82
N GLN A 127 6.81 8.15 13.03
CA GLN A 127 7.90 7.20 13.36
C GLN A 127 9.25 7.47 12.64
N LEU A 128 9.47 8.68 12.11
CA LEU A 128 10.65 8.99 11.31
C LEU A 128 11.96 9.12 12.12
N SER A 129 11.92 9.35 13.44
CA SER A 129 13.15 9.56 14.22
C SER A 129 13.70 8.30 14.91
N LYS A 130 12.83 7.39 15.38
CA LYS A 130 13.27 6.18 16.13
C LYS A 130 13.59 4.97 15.25
N ARG A 131 13.09 4.91 14.01
CA ARG A 131 13.25 3.74 13.11
C ARG A 131 14.50 3.75 12.25
N CYS A 132 15.14 4.90 12.02
CA CYS A 132 16.35 4.97 11.19
C CYS A 132 17.51 4.14 11.75
N GLN A 133 17.67 4.09 13.08
CA GLN A 133 18.80 3.37 13.70
C GLN A 133 18.63 1.85 13.63
N VAL A 134 17.40 1.36 13.85
CA VAL A 134 17.06 -0.07 13.69
C VAL A 134 17.19 -0.49 12.23
N LEU A 135 16.65 0.32 11.31
CA LEU A 135 16.76 0.06 9.87
C LEU A 135 18.22 0.04 9.41
N ALA A 136 19.04 1.00 9.86
CA ALA A 136 20.46 1.03 9.53
C ALA A 136 21.21 -0.22 10.01
N SER A 137 20.95 -0.66 11.25
CA SER A 137 21.55 -1.89 11.79
C SER A 137 21.14 -3.14 11.01
N PHE A 138 19.88 -3.22 10.58
CA PHE A 138 19.37 -4.34 9.79
C PHE A 138 19.95 -4.34 8.38
N MET A 139 19.95 -3.18 7.70
CA MET A 139 20.58 -3.04 6.37
C MET A 139 22.08 -3.35 6.42
N GLN A 140 22.78 -2.93 7.47
CA GLN A 140 24.18 -3.28 7.69
C GLN A 140 24.36 -4.80 7.82
N SER A 141 23.51 -5.49 8.59
CA SER A 141 23.57 -6.96 8.72
C SER A 141 23.32 -7.69 7.39
N LEU A 142 22.50 -7.11 6.50
CA LEU A 142 22.25 -7.66 5.16
C LEU A 142 23.44 -7.41 4.22
N LEU A 143 24.12 -6.28 4.34
CA LEU A 143 25.34 -5.95 3.59
C LEU A 143 26.55 -6.76 4.06
N GLU A 144 26.67 -7.04 5.36
CA GLU A 144 27.72 -7.90 5.94
C GLU A 144 27.54 -9.38 5.58
N LYS A 145 26.30 -9.82 5.31
CA LYS A 145 25.99 -11.17 4.83
C LYS A 145 26.21 -11.36 3.32
N GLN A 146 26.46 -10.31 2.55
CA GLN A 146 26.90 -10.43 1.17
C GLN A 146 28.41 -10.76 1.16
N PRO A 147 28.87 -11.81 0.44
CA PRO A 147 30.30 -12.05 0.31
C PRO A 147 30.96 -10.87 -0.41
N LYS A 148 32.03 -10.32 0.18
CA LYS A 148 32.83 -9.24 -0.41
C LYS A 148 33.37 -9.68 -1.78
N PRO A 149 33.18 -8.92 -2.87
CA PRO A 149 33.76 -9.25 -4.18
C PRO A 149 35.22 -8.77 -4.27
N TYR A 150 36.02 -9.03 -3.24
CA TYR A 150 37.43 -8.66 -3.25
C TYR A 150 38.29 -9.81 -2.77
N ASP A 151 38.29 -10.88 -3.57
CA ASP A 151 39.47 -11.75 -3.70
C ASP A 151 39.53 -12.48 -5.06
N ALA A 152 38.98 -11.88 -6.13
CA ALA A 152 38.94 -12.48 -7.46
C ALA A 152 39.56 -11.63 -8.59
N PHE A 153 40.26 -10.53 -8.28
CA PHE A 153 40.93 -9.68 -9.28
C PHE A 153 42.40 -9.40 -8.95
N ARG A 154 43.13 -10.40 -8.45
CA ARG A 154 44.59 -10.32 -8.22
C ARG A 154 45.44 -11.20 -9.13
N HIS A 155 44.99 -11.53 -10.34
CA HIS A 155 45.87 -12.21 -11.29
C HIS A 155 45.82 -11.66 -12.72
N GLN A 156 47.02 -11.27 -13.15
CA GLN A 156 47.51 -11.08 -14.53
C GLN A 156 47.24 -9.75 -15.22
N ILE A 157 48.07 -8.76 -14.87
CA ILE A 157 48.77 -8.01 -15.92
C ILE A 157 50.23 -8.42 -15.77
N GLN A 158 50.74 -9.16 -16.76
CA GLN A 158 52.16 -9.46 -16.88
C GLN A 158 52.88 -8.17 -17.22
N ASP A 159 53.69 -7.65 -16.28
CA ASP A 159 54.68 -6.62 -16.60
C ASP A 159 55.77 -7.29 -17.43
N ALA A 160 55.69 -7.10 -18.75
CA ALA A 160 56.78 -7.34 -19.67
C ALA A 160 57.68 -6.10 -19.67
N ASP A 161 58.91 -6.30 -19.20
CA ASP A 161 60.14 -5.53 -19.41
C ASP A 161 60.02 -4.18 -20.13
N HIS A 162 60.45 -3.11 -19.45
CA HIS A 162 61.53 -2.24 -19.96
C HIS A 162 62.09 -1.36 -18.83
N SER A 163 63.26 -1.77 -18.34
CA SER A 163 64.22 -0.91 -17.65
C SER A 163 64.68 0.24 -18.55
N CYS A 164 64.71 1.49 -18.06
CA CYS A 164 65.90 2.36 -18.06
C CYS A 164 65.63 3.83 -17.63
N TYR A 165 66.53 4.34 -16.78
CA TYR A 165 66.86 5.75 -16.48
C TYR A 165 66.04 6.56 -15.44
N GLU A 166 66.43 6.32 -14.18
CA GLU A 166 66.85 7.30 -13.16
C GLU A 166 67.08 8.77 -13.61
N ARG A 167 66.35 9.72 -13.00
CA ARG A 167 66.94 11.00 -12.54
C ARG A 167 66.03 11.79 -11.58
N ASP A 168 66.61 12.09 -10.42
CA ASP A 168 66.34 13.17 -9.46
C ASP A 168 65.39 14.30 -9.90
N SER A 169 64.45 14.69 -9.01
CA SER A 169 64.46 16.05 -8.42
C SER A 169 63.31 16.33 -7.43
N VAL A 170 63.71 16.58 -6.18
CA VAL A 170 63.32 17.69 -5.28
C VAL A 170 61.90 17.75 -4.71
N ILE A 171 61.87 17.60 -3.38
CA ILE A 171 60.78 17.85 -2.45
C ILE A 171 60.50 19.36 -2.39
N LEU A 172 59.30 19.82 -2.76
CA LEU A 172 58.84 21.17 -2.44
C LEU A 172 57.41 21.18 -1.88
N GLY A 173 57.33 21.58 -0.61
CA GLY A 173 56.36 22.49 -0.02
C GLY A 173 54.92 22.46 -0.53
N GLY A 174 54.01 22.05 0.36
CA GLY A 174 52.58 22.06 0.12
C GLY A 174 52.01 23.44 -0.19
N ILE A 175 50.93 23.44 -0.97
CA ILE A 175 49.93 24.50 -1.03
C ILE A 175 48.58 23.89 -1.41
N SER A 176 47.61 23.98 -0.50
CA SER A 176 46.18 23.84 -0.77
C SER A 176 45.68 25.01 -1.62
N PRO A 177 44.80 24.77 -2.61
CA PRO A 177 44.02 25.84 -3.22
C PRO A 177 42.52 25.61 -3.03
N HIS A 178 41.99 25.93 -1.85
CA HIS A 178 40.61 26.40 -1.73
C HIS A 178 40.64 27.91 -1.97
N HIS A 179 39.98 28.38 -3.04
CA HIS A 179 39.77 29.80 -3.26
C HIS A 179 38.27 30.07 -3.47
N GLU A 180 37.63 30.54 -2.40
CA GLU A 180 36.29 31.11 -2.43
C GLU A 180 36.35 32.50 -3.06
N TYR A 181 35.62 32.70 -4.15
CA TYR A 181 35.46 34.02 -4.75
C TYR A 181 34.19 34.65 -4.18
N ASN A 182 34.37 35.48 -3.17
CA ASN A 182 33.37 36.43 -2.71
C ASN A 182 34.08 37.76 -2.47
N ASP A 183 33.92 38.71 -3.39
CA ASP A 183 34.27 40.09 -3.10
C ASP A 183 33.19 41.04 -3.61
N SER A 184 32.84 41.96 -2.73
CA SER A 184 31.68 42.85 -2.78
C SER A 184 32.10 44.27 -3.17
N LYS A 185 31.07 45.12 -3.40
CA LYS A 185 31.02 46.61 -3.39
C LYS A 185 31.13 47.26 -4.79
N SER A 186 30.39 48.31 -5.19
CA SER A 186 29.47 49.25 -4.51
C SER A 186 28.83 50.22 -5.56
N SER A 187 27.51 50.50 -5.41
CA SER A 187 26.72 51.75 -5.71
C SER A 187 26.76 52.35 -7.16
N THR A 188 25.72 52.97 -7.76
CA THR A 188 24.75 53.98 -7.30
C THR A 188 23.62 54.22 -8.36
N GLU A 189 22.41 54.56 -7.90
CA GLU A 189 21.34 55.42 -8.48
C GLU A 189 20.59 55.14 -9.82
N THR A 190 19.24 55.19 -9.69
CA THR A 190 18.19 55.34 -10.73
C THR A 190 18.10 56.78 -11.27
N PRO A 191 17.54 57.06 -12.47
CA PRO A 191 16.08 57.25 -12.58
C PRO A 191 15.42 56.80 -13.90
N LEU A 192 14.09 56.85 -13.87
CA LEU A 192 13.10 56.49 -14.89
C LEU A 192 13.07 57.44 -16.11
N SER A 193 12.71 56.88 -17.28
CA SER A 193 11.82 57.47 -18.29
C SER A 193 11.18 56.35 -19.11
#